data_AF-A0A535QEC5-F1
#
_entry.id   AF-A0A535QEC5-F1
#
_cell.length_a   1.000
_cell.length_b   1.000
_cell.length_c   1.000
_cell.angle_alpha   90.00
_cell.angle_beta   90.00
_cell.angle_gamma   90.00
#
_symmetry.space_group_name_H-M   'P 1'
#
loop_
_entity.id
_entity.type
_entity.pdbx_description
1 polymer ?
#
loop_
_entity_poly.entity_id
_entity_poly.type
_entity_poly.pdbx_seq_one_letter_code
_entity_poly.pdbx_strand_id
1 'polypeptide(L)'
;MGWSISGLLSIVSAAFGLVGVASGEPPLGWARGVIPALAIVGLQAGVNGIPEEFIFRGVVFDRLLVLLRGPAVALVLSSVLFNAFHIPSDLAQAASVPWWQVVVAAMLNPNITASGLIWGYLCYRTRSIWPGVLWHTTGTVFGITFW
;
A
#
# COMPACT_ATOMS: atom_id res chain seq x y z
N MET A 1 -22.84 2.11 3.09
CA MET A 1 -21.51 2.30 3.74
C MET A 1 -21.15 0.96 4.37
N GLY A 2 -20.59 0.05 3.56
CA GLY A 2 -20.20 -1.28 4.02
C GLY A 2 -18.75 -1.24 4.45
N TRP A 3 -18.45 -1.71 5.66
CA TRP A 3 -17.07 -1.88 6.11
C TRP A 3 -16.37 -2.86 5.15
N SER A 4 -15.23 -2.46 4.58
CA SER A 4 -14.39 -3.42 3.84
C SER A 4 -13.92 -4.50 4.84
N ILE A 5 -13.81 -5.75 4.37
CA ILE A 5 -13.28 -6.85 5.20
C ILE A 5 -11.94 -6.46 5.84
N SER A 6 -11.12 -5.70 5.12
CA SER A 6 -9.87 -5.12 5.59
C SER A 6 -10.10 -4.17 6.79
N GLY A 7 -11.05 -3.24 6.70
CA GLY A 7 -11.38 -2.32 7.79
C GLY A 7 -11.92 -3.03 9.03
N LEU A 8 -12.70 -4.11 8.84
CA LEU A 8 -13.18 -4.94 9.95
C LEU A 8 -12.01 -5.67 10.64
N LEU A 9 -11.10 -6.25 9.86
CA LEU A 9 -9.91 -6.94 10.37
C LEU A 9 -8.94 -5.99 11.09
N SER A 10 -8.78 -4.75 10.62
CA SER A 10 -7.98 -3.71 11.27
C SER A 10 -8.55 -3.33 12.63
N ILE A 11 -9.87 -3.12 12.72
CA ILE A 11 -10.56 -2.78 13.98
C ILE A 11 -10.45 -3.93 14.97
N VAL A 12 -10.67 -5.16 14.49
CA VAL A 12 -10.56 -6.36 15.32
C VAL A 12 -9.13 -6.52 15.85
N SER A 13 -8.11 -6.33 15.01
CA SER A 13 -6.70 -6.43 15.41
C SER A 13 -6.30 -5.33 16.40
N ALA A 14 -6.72 -4.08 16.16
CA ALA A 14 -6.48 -2.95 17.06
C ALA A 14 -7.22 -3.12 18.40
N ALA A 15 -8.45 -3.63 18.38
CA ALA A 15 -9.24 -3.92 19.57
C ALA A 15 -8.59 -5.03 20.40
N PHE A 16 -8.09 -6.10 19.77
CA PHE A 16 -7.35 -7.14 20.49
C PHE A 16 -6.05 -6.61 21.12
N GLY A 17 -5.34 -5.72 20.43
CA GLY A 17 -4.16 -5.05 20.99
C GLY A 17 -4.49 -4.15 22.18
N LEU A 18 -5.52 -3.30 22.07
CA LEU A 18 -5.95 -2.37 23.13
C LEU A 18 -6.52 -3.08 24.35
N VAL A 19 -7.35 -4.10 24.14
CA VAL A 19 -7.91 -4.92 25.22
C VAL A 19 -6.80 -5.69 25.94
N GLY A 20 -5.81 -6.22 25.22
CA GLY A 20 -4.65 -6.88 25.83
C GLY A 20 -3.80 -5.96 26.71
N VAL A 21 -3.58 -4.71 26.26
CA VAL A 21 -2.83 -3.69 27.03
C VAL A 21 -3.62 -3.23 28.26
N ALA A 22 -4.93 -3.02 28.12
CA ALA A 22 -5.78 -2.52 29.20
C ALA A 22 -6.11 -3.56 30.27
N SER A 23 -6.04 -4.86 29.94
CA SER A 23 -6.38 -5.96 30.86
C SER A 23 -5.19 -6.47 31.70
N GLY A 24 -3.96 -6.03 31.42
CA GLY A 24 -2.77 -6.53 32.12
C GLY A 24 -2.49 -8.02 31.88
N GLU A 25 -3.04 -8.58 30.80
CA GLU A 25 -2.89 -9.99 30.43
C GLU A 25 -1.40 -10.37 30.24
N PRO A 26 -1.00 -11.59 30.64
CA PRO A 26 0.39 -12.03 30.56
C PRO A 26 0.89 -12.04 29.11
N PRO A 27 2.22 -12.14 28.88
CA PRO A 27 2.82 -12.02 27.56
C PRO A 27 2.20 -12.90 26.44
N LEU A 28 1.58 -14.02 26.78
CA LEU A 28 0.90 -14.83 25.77
C LEU A 28 -0.35 -14.16 25.16
N GLY A 29 -1.00 -13.21 25.85
CA GLY A 29 -2.16 -12.47 25.37
C GLY A 29 -1.83 -11.57 24.18
N TRP A 30 -0.71 -10.85 24.22
CA TRP A 30 -0.23 -10.06 23.06
C TRP A 30 0.16 -10.96 21.90
N ALA A 31 0.77 -12.12 22.17
CA ALA A 31 1.19 -13.05 21.12
C ALA A 31 0.00 -13.56 20.29
N ARG A 32 -1.19 -13.72 20.90
CA ARG A 32 -2.41 -14.17 20.21
C ARG A 32 -2.96 -13.16 19.20
N GLY A 33 -2.73 -11.86 19.39
CA GLY A 33 -3.12 -10.82 18.44
C GLY A 33 -1.99 -10.44 17.46
N VAL A 34 -0.75 -10.39 17.96
CA VAL A 34 0.42 -9.96 17.18
C VAL A 34 0.83 -10.99 16.14
N ILE A 35 0.84 -12.28 16.47
CA ILE A 35 1.27 -13.33 15.52
C ILE A 35 0.36 -13.36 14.27
N PRO A 36 -0.98 -13.40 14.39
CA PRO A 36 -1.86 -13.31 13.23
C PRO A 36 -1.68 -12.00 12.45
N ALA A 37 -1.53 -10.86 13.13
CA ALA A 37 -1.31 -9.58 12.47
C ALA A 37 0.00 -9.57 11.65
N LEU A 38 1.10 -10.06 12.22
CA LEU A 38 2.37 -10.20 11.52
C LEU A 38 2.29 -11.21 10.36
N ALA A 39 1.52 -12.29 10.51
CA ALA A 39 1.29 -13.24 9.43
C ALA A 39 0.50 -12.60 8.27
N ILE A 40 -0.53 -11.81 8.58
CA ILE A 40 -1.31 -11.06 7.57
C ILE A 40 -0.44 -10.02 6.88
N VAL A 41 0.40 -9.28 7.63
CA VAL A 41 1.41 -8.37 7.06
C VAL A 41 2.37 -9.14 6.15
N GLY A 42 2.94 -10.26 6.61
CA GLY A 42 3.85 -11.06 5.80
C GLY A 42 3.21 -11.55 4.50
N LEU A 43 1.95 -12.02 4.55
CA LEU A 43 1.19 -12.44 3.37
C LEU A 43 0.90 -11.26 2.42
N GLN A 44 0.46 -10.12 2.95
CA GLN A 44 0.22 -8.92 2.14
C GLN A 44 1.50 -8.37 1.50
N ALA A 45 2.63 -8.45 2.21
CA ALA A 45 3.93 -8.12 1.64
C ALA A 45 4.28 -9.08 0.50
N GLY A 46 4.04 -10.38 0.66
CA GLY A 46 4.31 -11.36 -0.40
C GLY A 46 3.43 -11.21 -1.63
N VAL A 47 2.16 -10.85 -1.46
CA VAL A 47 1.16 -10.79 -2.56
C VAL A 47 1.14 -9.44 -3.26
N ASN A 48 1.20 -8.34 -2.52
CA ASN A 48 1.05 -6.98 -3.06
C ASN A 48 2.31 -6.14 -2.85
N GLY A 49 2.77 -6.02 -1.60
CA GLY A 49 3.85 -5.09 -1.23
C GLY A 49 5.15 -5.30 -2.01
N ILE A 50 5.74 -6.50 -1.96
CA ILE A 50 6.99 -6.84 -2.63
C ILE A 50 6.83 -6.83 -4.15
N PRO A 51 5.83 -7.53 -4.75
CA PRO A 51 5.69 -7.53 -6.21
C PRO A 51 5.51 -6.13 -6.80
N GLU A 52 4.64 -5.31 -6.22
CA GLU A 52 4.37 -3.97 -6.74
C GLU A 52 5.57 -3.03 -6.54
N GLU A 53 6.17 -3.01 -5.36
CA GLU A 53 7.35 -2.17 -5.13
C GLU A 53 8.53 -2.59 -6.01
N PHE A 54 8.74 -3.89 -6.19
CA PHE A 54 9.79 -4.39 -7.08
C PHE A 54 9.55 -3.96 -8.54
N ILE A 55 8.33 -4.16 -9.06
CA ILE A 55 8.01 -3.80 -10.46
C ILE A 55 8.13 -2.29 -10.65
N PHE A 56 7.48 -1.48 -9.82
CA PHE A 56 7.39 -0.04 -10.08
C PHE A 56 8.65 0.70 -9.66
N ARG A 57 9.26 0.36 -8.52
CA ARG A 57 10.43 1.11 -8.00
C ARG A 57 11.74 0.45 -8.40
N GLY A 58 11.81 -0.88 -8.38
CA GLY A 58 13.01 -1.62 -8.75
C GLY A 58 13.23 -1.73 -10.27
N VAL A 59 12.17 -1.80 -11.07
CA VAL A 59 12.29 -1.99 -12.53
C VAL A 59 11.86 -0.75 -13.29
N VAL A 60 10.59 -0.34 -13.22
CA VAL A 60 10.04 0.74 -14.05
C VAL A 60 10.74 2.06 -13.76
N PHE A 61 10.81 2.48 -12.50
CA PHE A 61 11.46 3.72 -12.10
C PHE A 61 12.95 3.75 -12.47
N ASP A 62 13.70 2.68 -12.18
CA ASP A 62 15.13 2.59 -12.51
C ASP A 62 15.37 2.70 -14.03
N ARG A 63 14.51 2.08 -14.85
CA ARG A 63 14.59 2.21 -16.32
C ARG A 63 14.26 3.62 -16.78
N LEU A 64 13.21 4.24 -16.23
CA LEU A 64 12.85 5.63 -16.53
C LEU A 64 13.96 6.60 -16.13
N LEU A 65 14.66 6.35 -15.01
CA LEU A 65 15.77 7.17 -14.55
C LEU A 65 16.93 7.16 -15.56
N VAL A 66 17.26 5.98 -16.11
CA VAL A 66 18.29 5.83 -17.15
C VAL A 66 17.87 6.51 -18.45
N LEU A 67 16.61 6.32 -18.88
CA LEU A 67 16.10 6.83 -20.16
C LEU A 67 15.96 8.36 -20.17
N LEU A 68 15.39 8.92 -19.10
CA LEU A 68 15.01 10.33 -19.05
C LEU A 68 16.08 11.23 -18.45
N ARG A 69 17.07 10.65 -17.74
CA ARG A 69 18.16 11.37 -17.05
C ARG A 69 17.68 12.46 -16.07
N GLY A 70 16.41 12.40 -15.66
CA GLY A 70 15.74 13.37 -14.79
C GLY A 70 14.95 12.64 -13.72
N PRO A 71 15.38 12.65 -12.44
CA PRO A 71 14.74 11.86 -11.39
C PRO A 71 13.29 12.30 -11.12
N ALA A 72 12.99 13.60 -11.23
CA ALA A 72 11.64 14.11 -11.03
C ALA A 72 10.64 13.55 -12.06
N VAL A 73 10.99 13.59 -13.35
CA VAL A 73 10.11 13.10 -14.41
C VAL A 73 9.97 11.58 -14.35
N ALA A 74 11.06 10.86 -14.09
CA ALA A 74 11.01 9.41 -13.90
C ALA A 74 10.09 9.02 -12.74
N LEU A 75 10.14 9.77 -11.63
CA LEU A 75 9.34 9.52 -10.44
C LEU A 75 7.85 9.79 -10.69
N VAL A 76 7.51 10.90 -11.37
CA VAL A 76 6.13 11.20 -11.75
C VAL A 76 5.58 10.13 -12.69
N LEU A 77 6.31 9.75 -13.74
CA LEU A 77 5.85 8.76 -14.70
C LEU A 77 5.70 7.37 -14.08
N SER A 78 6.65 6.95 -13.24
CA SER A 78 6.52 5.70 -12.51
C SER A 78 5.29 5.69 -11.59
N SER A 79 4.97 6.83 -10.97
CA SER A 79 3.80 6.96 -10.08
C SER A 79 2.48 6.92 -10.89
N VAL A 80 2.44 7.56 -12.05
CA VAL A 80 1.29 7.49 -12.97
C VAL A 80 1.05 6.06 -13.44
N LEU A 81 2.12 5.33 -13.81
CA LEU A 81 2.01 3.93 -14.22
C LEU A 81 1.54 3.03 -13.06
N PHE A 82 2.03 3.28 -11.85
CA PHE A 82 1.56 2.61 -10.63
C PHE A 82 0.06 2.82 -10.41
N ASN A 83 -0.43 4.06 -10.50
CA ASN A 83 -1.86 4.33 -10.40
C ASN A 83 -2.64 3.63 -11.53
N ALA A 84 -2.11 3.61 -12.76
CA ALA A 84 -2.81 3.06 -13.92
C ALA A 84 -2.99 1.54 -13.80
N PHE A 85 -2.09 0.87 -13.10
CA PHE A 85 -2.16 -0.56 -12.81
C PHE A 85 -3.40 -0.96 -12.00
N HIS A 86 -4.00 -0.02 -11.27
CA HIS A 86 -5.21 -0.25 -10.46
C HIS A 86 -6.52 -0.08 -11.24
N ILE A 87 -6.47 0.54 -12.43
CA ILE A 87 -7.67 0.80 -13.25
C ILE A 87 -8.48 -0.48 -13.52
N PRO A 88 -7.89 -1.62 -13.93
CA PRO A 88 -8.68 -2.82 -14.22
C PRO A 88 -9.46 -3.34 -13.01
N SER A 89 -8.85 -3.35 -11.82
CA SER A 89 -9.55 -3.77 -10.59
C SER A 89 -10.61 -2.77 -10.19
N ASP A 90 -10.36 -1.46 -10.34
CA ASP A 90 -11.32 -0.41 -10.01
C ASP A 90 -12.54 -0.48 -10.94
N LEU A 91 -12.32 -0.73 -12.24
CA LEU A 91 -13.40 -0.93 -13.22
C LEU A 91 -14.24 -2.17 -12.89
N ALA A 92 -13.59 -3.27 -12.48
CA ALA A 92 -14.31 -4.49 -12.10
C ALA A 92 -15.16 -4.28 -10.83
N GLN A 93 -14.72 -3.45 -9.90
CA GLN A 93 -15.44 -3.14 -8.65
C GLN A 93 -16.53 -2.07 -8.83
N ALA A 94 -16.38 -1.17 -9.80
CA ALA A 94 -17.27 -0.05 -10.05
C ALA A 94 -18.16 -0.26 -11.29
N ALA A 95 -18.75 -1.45 -11.46
CA ALA A 95 -19.50 -1.82 -12.67
C ALA A 95 -20.70 -0.91 -13.02
N SER A 96 -21.24 -0.17 -12.05
CA SER A 96 -22.35 0.78 -12.24
C SER A 96 -21.90 2.21 -12.56
N VAL A 97 -20.59 2.49 -12.52
CA VAL A 97 -20.01 3.82 -12.76
C VAL A 97 -19.49 3.89 -14.21
N PRO A 98 -19.70 4.99 -14.94
CA PRO A 98 -19.10 5.16 -16.26
C PRO A 98 -17.58 5.01 -16.20
N TRP A 99 -17.02 4.18 -17.09
CA TRP A 99 -15.61 3.79 -17.07
C TRP A 99 -14.64 4.99 -17.00
N TRP A 100 -14.97 6.10 -17.67
CA TRP A 100 -14.12 7.28 -17.71
C TRP A 100 -14.04 7.97 -16.35
N GLN A 101 -15.10 7.92 -15.53
CA GLN A 101 -15.08 8.46 -14.18
C GLN A 101 -14.16 7.63 -13.28
N VAL A 102 -14.17 6.32 -13.45
CA VAL A 102 -13.28 5.39 -12.72
C VAL A 102 -11.82 5.68 -13.08
N VAL A 103 -11.51 5.84 -14.37
CA VAL A 103 -10.14 6.18 -14.83
C VAL A 103 -9.67 7.51 -14.27
N VAL A 104 -10.51 8.56 -14.34
CA VAL A 104 -10.17 9.89 -13.78
C VAL A 104 -9.97 9.80 -12.27
N ALA A 105 -10.84 9.09 -11.56
CA ALA A 105 -10.73 8.90 -10.11
C ALA A 105 -9.44 8.15 -9.74
N ALA A 106 -9.08 7.09 -10.46
CA ALA A 106 -7.85 6.34 -10.23
C ALA A 106 -6.59 7.19 -10.47
N MET A 107 -6.58 8.00 -11.53
CA MET A 107 -5.45 8.89 -11.86
C MET A 107 -5.30 10.06 -10.88
N LEU A 108 -6.41 10.61 -10.41
CA LEU A 108 -6.42 11.75 -9.49
C LEU A 108 -6.52 11.34 -8.02
N ASN A 109 -6.50 10.03 -7.72
CA ASN A 109 -6.57 9.54 -6.36
C ASN A 109 -5.37 10.07 -5.56
N PRO A 110 -5.57 10.97 -4.58
CA PRO A 110 -4.46 11.57 -3.85
C PRO A 110 -3.70 10.53 -3.02
N ASN A 111 -4.37 9.46 -2.57
CA ASN A 111 -3.76 8.44 -1.73
C ASN A 111 -2.76 7.61 -2.53
N ILE A 112 -3.15 7.16 -3.72
CA ILE A 112 -2.32 6.31 -4.57
C ILE A 112 -1.22 7.16 -5.23
N THR A 113 -1.55 8.37 -5.68
CA THR A 113 -0.58 9.30 -6.28
C THR A 113 0.49 9.75 -5.28
N ALA A 114 0.09 10.18 -4.07
CA ALA A 114 1.05 10.61 -3.06
C ALA A 114 1.93 9.44 -2.61
N SER A 115 1.36 8.25 -2.41
CA SER A 115 2.10 7.03 -2.10
C SER A 115 3.09 6.66 -3.21
N GLY A 116 2.65 6.73 -4.47
CA GLY A 116 3.46 6.65 -5.69
C GLY A 116 4.76 7.44 -5.59
N LEU A 117 4.58 8.75 -5.39
CA LEU A 117 5.66 9.74 -5.35
C LEU A 117 6.55 9.58 -4.11
N ILE A 118 5.96 9.40 -2.92
CA ILE A 118 6.69 9.28 -1.66
C ILE A 118 7.54 8.02 -1.66
N TRP A 119 6.97 6.87 -2.02
CA TRP A 119 7.71 5.60 -2.01
C TRP A 119 8.76 5.57 -3.12
N GLY A 120 8.46 6.12 -4.30
CA GLY A 120 9.45 6.33 -5.36
C GLY A 120 10.62 7.20 -4.89
N TYR A 121 10.33 8.28 -4.15
CA TYR A 121 11.35 9.17 -3.61
C TYR A 121 12.21 8.49 -2.55
N LEU A 122 11.58 7.75 -1.63
CA LEU A 122 12.28 6.96 -0.62
C LEU A 122 13.19 5.92 -1.27
N CYS A 123 12.72 5.21 -2.30
CA CYS A 123 13.53 4.26 -3.06
C CYS A 123 14.72 4.96 -3.74
N TYR A 124 14.49 6.12 -4.38
CA TYR A 124 15.57 6.90 -4.98
C TYR A 124 16.64 7.32 -3.96
N ARG A 125 16.21 7.78 -2.77
CA ARG A 125 17.11 8.25 -1.71
C ARG A 125 17.84 7.13 -0.98
N THR A 126 17.19 6.00 -0.75
CA THR A 126 17.71 4.88 0.06
C THR A 126 18.27 3.74 -0.77
N ARG A 127 18.01 3.73 -2.08
CA ARG A 127 18.31 2.61 -3.00
C ARG A 127 17.72 1.28 -2.51
N SER A 128 16.57 1.34 -1.85
CA SER A 128 15.91 0.19 -1.24
C SER A 128 14.40 0.28 -1.46
N ILE A 129 13.78 -0.85 -1.83
CA ILE A 129 12.33 -0.97 -1.95
C ILE A 129 11.65 -1.22 -0.59
N TRP A 130 12.41 -1.64 0.43
CA TRP A 130 11.86 -2.06 1.72
C TRP A 130 11.05 -0.98 2.46
N PRO A 131 11.44 0.32 2.44
CA PRO A 131 10.61 1.36 3.03
C PRO A 131 9.21 1.42 2.40
N GLY A 132 9.12 1.30 1.07
CA GLY A 132 7.86 1.22 0.34
C GLY A 132 7.08 -0.04 0.69
N VAL A 133 7.74 -1.21 0.69
CA VAL A 133 7.10 -2.51 1.00
C VAL A 133 6.46 -2.51 2.37
N LEU A 134 7.20 -2.04 3.38
CA LEU A 134 6.72 -1.98 4.75
C LEU A 134 5.52 -1.04 4.85
N TRP A 135 5.63 0.19 4.32
CA TRP A 135 4.56 1.18 4.36
C TRP A 135 3.31 0.69 3.63
N HIS A 136 3.46 0.21 2.40
CA HIS A 136 2.39 -0.31 1.56
C HIS A 136 1.65 -1.44 2.29
N THR A 137 2.38 -2.41 2.82
CA THR A 137 1.79 -3.57 3.49
C THR A 137 1.10 -3.18 4.80
N THR A 138 1.74 -2.38 5.65
CA THR A 138 1.17 -1.98 6.94
C THR A 138 -0.04 -1.06 6.77
N GLY A 139 -0.03 -0.19 5.76
CA GLY A 139 -1.17 0.68 5.44
C GLY A 139 -2.39 -0.13 5.02
N THR A 140 -2.20 -1.15 4.19
CA THR A 140 -3.27 -2.06 3.76
C THR A 140 -3.83 -2.90 4.91
N VAL A 141 -2.98 -3.38 5.82
CA VAL A 141 -3.39 -4.29 6.90
C VAL A 141 -3.99 -3.57 8.10
N PHE A 142 -3.46 -2.41 8.48
CA PHE A 142 -3.92 -1.72 9.69
C PHE A 142 -4.86 -0.55 9.39
N GLY A 143 -5.10 -0.22 8.11
CA GLY A 143 -5.84 0.97 7.73
C GLY A 143 -5.16 2.26 8.17
N ILE A 144 -3.88 2.18 8.56
CA ILE A 144 -3.05 3.34 8.85
C ILE A 144 -2.51 3.83 7.51
N THR A 145 -3.40 4.44 6.73
CA THR A 145 -2.98 5.41 5.72
C THR A 145 -2.47 6.61 6.48
N PHE A 146 -1.16 6.67 6.71
CA PHE A 146 -0.50 7.92 7.05
C PHE A 146 -0.63 8.81 5.82
N TRP A 147 -1.57 9.76 5.92
CA TRP A 147 -1.73 10.88 5.01
C TRP A 147 -0.48 11.75 5.01
#